data_AF-J9VHY6-F1
#
_entry.id   AF-J9VHY6-F1
#
_cell.length_a   1.000
_cell.length_b   1.000
_cell.length_c   1.000
_cell.angle_alpha   90.00
_cell.angle_beta   90.00
_cell.angle_gamma   90.00
#
_symmetry.space_group_name_H-M   'P 1'
#
loop_
_entity.id
_entity.type
_entity.pdbx_description
1 polymer ?
#
loop_
_entity_poly.entity_id
_entity_poly.type
_entity_poly.pdbx_seq_one_letter_code
_entity_poly.pdbx_strand_id
1 'polypeptide(L)'
;MPPAQLSNTFIYLTALFKPALLRPHLRVPSIANVDFKALKKEGFNAVVIDKDNCLTLPHKDDIYPPYQKAWTDLLSAFRPGRVLVVSNSAGTTKDPGGIAAEAVSLSLRAPVLLHPTPKPGCSANILSYFSGKLGQPTTLRHDIASAGLKLWKAEKLDEKALWGKWENEVEGPLLGGLRRGQEGAEDADGEKVAKGQKVIPPTSSTDGAHTLNKETLTAEDLRILVIGDRLFTDTLLADRLSRHLRPLSATTPEVPSIPSIPSIPSIPRVLSIYTTSLPQPRDVRLLRWLEEKFSQGKTKGDYSKFIIEENVLSSAVDAPTTVPSIRAVLQWFTPARWREIIVPPLTWHPRSWKPLPLAVAFGKMAGRAGVLIWRYTMQGGQLGWSKGKQWFAERKERSGKLAMAKELESSVPREPFSKDRRVTTSVA
;
A
#
# COMPACT_ATOMS: atom_id res chain seq x y z
N MET A 1 11.19 10.82 20.07
CA MET A 1 9.97 11.48 19.52
C MET A 1 9.45 10.66 18.35
N PRO A 2 8.16 10.29 18.30
CA PRO A 2 7.57 9.72 17.09
C PRO A 2 7.68 10.77 15.97
N PRO A 3 8.00 10.37 14.73
CA PRO A 3 8.10 11.32 13.63
C PRO A 3 6.73 11.99 13.42
N ALA A 4 6.73 13.30 13.16
CA ALA A 4 5.51 14.07 12.93
C ALA A 4 4.64 13.41 11.84
N GLN A 5 3.32 13.44 12.02
CA GLN A 5 2.38 12.95 11.02
C GLN A 5 2.43 13.85 9.79
N LEU A 6 3.24 13.47 8.80
CA LEU A 6 3.27 14.11 7.50
C LEU A 6 1.98 13.81 6.73
N SER A 7 1.41 14.81 6.07
CA SER A 7 0.28 14.59 5.16
C SER A 7 0.71 13.71 3.98
N ASN A 8 -0.24 12.97 3.40
CA ASN A 8 0.03 12.13 2.23
C ASN A 8 0.61 12.94 1.06
N THR A 9 0.21 14.20 0.89
CA THR A 9 0.76 15.10 -0.14
C THR A 9 2.27 15.31 0.01
N PHE A 10 2.75 15.59 1.23
CA PHE A 10 4.18 15.71 1.49
C PHE A 10 4.91 14.37 1.28
N ILE A 11 4.29 13.24 1.65
CA ILE A 11 4.90 11.92 1.42
C ILE A 11 5.12 11.67 -0.07
N TYR A 12 4.10 11.89 -0.91
CA TYR A 12 4.24 11.75 -2.35
C TYR A 12 5.27 12.71 -2.93
N LEU A 13 5.27 13.98 -2.48
CA LEU A 13 6.26 14.97 -2.92
C LEU A 13 7.69 14.53 -2.57
N THR A 14 7.91 14.00 -1.37
CA THR A 14 9.24 13.48 -0.99
C THR A 14 9.68 12.31 -1.85
N ALA A 15 8.76 11.43 -2.27
CA ALA A 15 9.06 10.32 -3.15
C ALA A 15 9.41 10.78 -4.58
N LEU A 16 8.82 11.87 -5.06
CA LEU A 16 9.19 12.50 -6.34
C LEU A 16 10.63 13.03 -6.31
N PHE A 17 11.06 13.64 -5.21
CA PHE A 17 12.43 14.14 -5.05
C PHE A 17 13.44 13.06 -4.63
N LYS A 18 12.98 11.94 -4.05
CA LYS A 18 13.81 10.80 -3.62
C LYS A 18 13.25 9.49 -4.20
N PRO A 19 13.47 9.22 -5.50
CA PRO A 19 12.90 8.05 -6.18
C PRO A 19 13.37 6.71 -5.61
N ALA A 20 14.51 6.67 -4.90
CA ALA A 20 14.99 5.48 -4.21
C ALA A 20 14.01 4.95 -3.15
N LEU A 21 13.09 5.78 -2.64
CA LEU A 21 12.05 5.36 -1.71
C LEU A 21 11.01 4.43 -2.35
N LEU A 22 10.81 4.52 -3.67
CA LEU A 22 9.86 3.72 -4.44
C LEU A 22 10.43 2.36 -4.87
N ARG A 23 11.67 2.04 -4.51
CA ARG A 23 12.28 0.75 -4.85
C ARG A 23 11.75 -0.33 -3.89
N PRO A 24 11.05 -1.36 -4.38
CA PRO A 24 10.62 -2.47 -3.53
C PRO A 24 11.83 -3.37 -3.17
N HIS A 25 11.66 -4.23 -2.17
CA HIS A 25 12.68 -5.23 -1.84
C HIS A 25 12.54 -6.43 -2.76
N LEU A 26 11.31 -6.88 -3.00
CA LEU A 26 10.99 -8.00 -3.88
C LEU A 26 9.99 -7.57 -4.95
N ARG A 27 10.21 -8.01 -6.19
CA ARG A 27 9.27 -7.85 -7.30
C ARG A 27 8.86 -9.23 -7.77
N VAL A 28 7.56 -9.52 -7.72
CA VAL A 28 7.01 -10.82 -8.12
C VAL A 28 5.81 -10.61 -9.05
N PRO A 29 5.49 -11.57 -9.93
CA PRO A 29 4.28 -11.49 -10.74
C PRO A 29 3.03 -11.44 -9.87
N SER A 30 2.90 -12.35 -8.91
CA SER A 30 1.73 -12.48 -8.06
C SER A 30 2.10 -12.89 -6.64
N ILE A 31 1.12 -12.87 -5.73
CA ILE A 31 1.27 -13.42 -4.38
C ILE A 31 1.57 -14.93 -4.38
N ALA A 32 1.23 -15.65 -5.46
CA ALA A 32 1.50 -17.08 -5.58
C ALA A 32 2.98 -17.41 -5.77
N ASN A 33 3.76 -16.44 -6.24
CA ASN A 33 5.20 -16.60 -6.43
C ASN A 33 6.02 -16.27 -5.18
N VAL A 34 5.39 -16.13 -4.00
CA VAL A 34 6.06 -15.75 -2.76
C VAL A 34 6.12 -16.96 -1.81
N ASP A 35 7.31 -17.30 -1.34
CA ASP A 35 7.47 -18.33 -0.30
C ASP A 35 7.24 -17.75 1.10
N PHE A 36 5.97 -17.80 1.54
CA PHE A 36 5.57 -17.34 2.87
C PHE A 36 6.16 -18.18 4.01
N LYS A 37 6.49 -19.46 3.77
CA LYS A 37 7.09 -20.35 4.79
C LYS A 37 8.55 -19.98 5.02
N ALA A 38 9.30 -19.73 3.94
CA ALA A 38 10.68 -19.24 4.03
C ALA A 38 10.73 -17.86 4.70
N LEU A 39 9.82 -16.93 4.36
CA LEU A 39 9.74 -15.63 5.02
C LEU A 39 9.46 -15.76 6.52
N LYS A 40 8.53 -16.64 6.92
CA LYS A 40 8.28 -16.90 8.34
C LYS A 40 9.52 -17.48 9.05
N LYS A 41 10.25 -18.38 8.41
CA LYS A 41 11.49 -18.98 8.96
C LYS A 41 12.58 -17.93 9.23
N GLU A 42 12.58 -16.85 8.45
CA GLU A 42 13.49 -15.71 8.61
C GLU A 42 13.03 -14.71 9.68
N GLY A 43 11.97 -15.04 10.43
CA GLY A 43 11.50 -14.28 11.59
C GLY A 43 10.44 -13.23 11.28
N PHE A 44 9.92 -13.14 10.06
CA PHE A 44 8.75 -12.28 9.79
C PHE A 44 7.53 -12.82 10.53
N ASN A 45 6.85 -11.95 11.28
CA ASN A 45 5.76 -12.34 12.18
C ASN A 45 4.45 -11.57 11.93
N ALA A 46 4.45 -10.60 11.01
CA ALA A 46 3.28 -9.82 10.63
C ALA A 46 3.25 -9.57 9.12
N VAL A 47 2.04 -9.52 8.55
CA VAL A 47 1.79 -9.30 7.12
C VAL A 47 0.76 -8.21 6.96
N VAL A 48 1.06 -7.24 6.10
CA VAL A 48 0.18 -6.18 5.66
C VAL A 48 0.01 -6.35 4.15
N ILE A 49 -1.21 -6.48 3.69
CA ILE A 49 -1.49 -6.76 2.27
C ILE A 49 -2.55 -5.81 1.72
N ASP A 50 -2.33 -5.30 0.51
CA ASP A 50 -3.34 -4.54 -0.20
C ASP A 50 -4.50 -5.42 -0.67
N LYS A 51 -5.69 -4.85 -0.73
CA LYS A 51 -6.90 -5.49 -1.25
C LYS A 51 -6.97 -5.31 -2.78
N ASP A 52 -7.21 -4.08 -3.21
CA ASP A 52 -7.64 -3.77 -4.57
C ASP A 52 -6.46 -3.89 -5.54
N ASN A 53 -6.62 -4.65 -6.64
CA ASN A 53 -5.55 -4.93 -7.62
C ASN A 53 -4.34 -5.71 -7.06
N CYS A 54 -4.42 -6.25 -5.84
CA CYS A 54 -3.41 -7.15 -5.27
C CYS A 54 -3.98 -8.51 -4.87
N LEU A 55 -5.05 -8.56 -4.08
CA LEU A 55 -5.76 -9.78 -3.71
C LEU A 55 -7.02 -9.98 -4.55
N THR A 56 -7.76 -8.91 -4.74
CA THR A 56 -9.07 -8.95 -5.39
C THR A 56 -9.06 -8.16 -6.69
N LEU A 57 -9.97 -8.51 -7.59
CA LEU A 57 -10.25 -7.70 -8.77
C LEU A 57 -10.84 -6.34 -8.35
N PRO A 58 -10.70 -5.28 -9.17
CA PRO A 58 -11.33 -3.99 -8.91
C PRO A 58 -12.82 -4.15 -8.58
N HIS A 59 -13.27 -3.54 -7.47
CA HIS A 59 -14.66 -3.57 -7.02
C HIS A 59 -15.22 -4.96 -6.67
N LYS A 60 -14.33 -5.93 -6.40
CA LYS A 60 -14.68 -7.25 -5.88
C LYS A 60 -14.08 -7.43 -4.48
N ASP A 61 -14.81 -8.13 -3.63
CA ASP A 61 -14.38 -8.44 -2.27
C ASP A 61 -13.79 -9.85 -2.14
N ASP A 62 -14.07 -10.71 -3.13
CA ASP A 62 -13.56 -12.07 -3.18
C ASP A 62 -12.12 -12.14 -3.70
N ILE A 63 -11.37 -13.06 -3.10
CA ILE A 63 -10.03 -13.42 -3.55
C ILE A 63 -10.06 -13.82 -5.03
N TYR A 64 -9.10 -13.33 -5.81
CA TYR A 64 -8.97 -13.73 -7.19
C TYR A 64 -8.72 -15.25 -7.27
N PRO A 65 -9.53 -16.05 -7.99
CA PRO A 65 -9.50 -17.52 -7.85
C PRO A 65 -8.12 -18.18 -8.02
N PRO A 66 -7.25 -17.74 -8.97
CA PRO A 66 -5.88 -18.26 -9.07
C PRO A 66 -5.01 -18.05 -7.83
N TYR A 67 -5.35 -17.09 -6.97
CA TYR A 67 -4.60 -16.78 -5.76
C TYR A 67 -5.11 -17.51 -4.51
N GLN A 68 -6.21 -18.28 -4.62
CA GLN A 68 -6.82 -18.99 -3.50
C GLN A 68 -5.82 -19.90 -2.75
N LYS A 69 -5.00 -20.65 -3.48
CA LYS A 69 -3.98 -21.53 -2.90
C LYS A 69 -2.94 -20.73 -2.11
N ALA A 70 -2.35 -19.71 -2.74
CA ALA A 70 -1.36 -18.84 -2.13
C ALA A 70 -1.90 -18.09 -0.91
N TRP A 71 -3.16 -17.66 -0.97
CA TRP A 71 -3.85 -17.03 0.16
C TRP A 71 -4.04 -17.99 1.33
N THR A 72 -4.43 -19.23 1.05
CA THR A 72 -4.57 -20.28 2.08
C THR A 72 -3.20 -20.65 2.68
N ASP A 73 -2.15 -20.72 1.86
CA ASP A 73 -0.77 -20.95 2.30
C ASP A 73 -0.27 -19.80 3.19
N LEU A 74 -0.59 -18.55 2.85
CA LEU A 74 -0.29 -17.39 3.68
C LEU A 74 -1.01 -17.45 5.04
N LEU A 75 -2.31 -17.71 5.04
CA LEU A 75 -3.12 -17.80 6.27
C LEU A 75 -2.72 -18.99 7.15
N SER A 76 -2.25 -20.09 6.57
CA SER A 76 -1.73 -21.22 7.34
C SER A 76 -0.31 -20.97 7.86
N ALA A 77 0.51 -20.21 7.13
CA ALA A 77 1.84 -19.82 7.58
C ALA A 77 1.75 -18.87 8.78
N PHE A 78 0.91 -17.84 8.74
CA PHE A 78 0.84 -16.84 9.81
C PHE A 78 -0.31 -17.10 10.78
N ARG A 79 -0.09 -16.86 12.09
CA ARG A 79 -1.17 -17.01 13.10
C ARG A 79 -2.36 -16.10 12.78
N PRO A 80 -3.60 -16.47 13.16
CA PRO A 80 -4.75 -15.58 13.06
C PRO A 80 -4.47 -14.21 13.69
N GLY A 81 -4.87 -13.13 13.00
CA GLY A 81 -4.59 -11.74 13.41
C GLY A 81 -3.17 -11.23 13.10
N ARG A 82 -2.30 -12.04 12.48
CA ARG A 82 -0.99 -11.58 11.96
C ARG A 82 -1.01 -11.22 10.48
N VAL A 83 -2.09 -11.51 9.76
CA VAL A 83 -2.34 -11.07 8.39
C VAL A 83 -3.38 -9.96 8.45
N LEU A 84 -3.01 -8.76 8.00
CA LEU A 84 -3.84 -7.55 8.05
C LEU A 84 -4.05 -7.01 6.64
N VAL A 85 -5.30 -6.89 6.22
CA VAL A 85 -5.68 -6.30 4.94
C VAL A 85 -5.81 -4.78 5.11
N VAL A 86 -5.18 -4.00 4.22
CA VAL A 86 -5.20 -2.53 4.26
C VAL A 86 -5.60 -1.98 2.90
N SER A 87 -6.79 -1.39 2.82
CA SER A 87 -7.35 -0.83 1.60
C SER A 87 -7.55 0.69 1.72
N ASN A 88 -7.51 1.38 0.59
CA ASN A 88 -7.93 2.78 0.51
C ASN A 88 -9.44 2.94 0.25
N SER A 89 -10.13 1.86 -0.11
CA SER A 89 -11.58 1.83 -0.41
C SER A 89 -12.40 1.26 0.75
N ALA A 90 -11.88 0.26 1.47
CA ALA A 90 -12.53 -0.35 2.63
C ALA A 90 -11.81 0.04 3.94
N GLY A 91 -12.57 0.31 5.01
CA GLY A 91 -12.03 0.67 6.32
C GLY A 91 -11.48 2.10 6.45
N THR A 92 -11.73 2.95 5.45
CA THR A 92 -11.35 4.38 5.49
C THR A 92 -12.54 5.29 5.74
N THR A 93 -12.33 6.60 5.74
CA THR A 93 -13.42 7.60 5.76
C THR A 93 -14.41 7.46 4.59
N LYS A 94 -14.05 6.71 3.54
CA LYS A 94 -14.94 6.36 2.42
C LYS A 94 -15.90 5.20 2.71
N ASP A 95 -15.68 4.49 3.81
CA ASP A 95 -16.47 3.34 4.26
C ASP A 95 -17.17 3.70 5.59
N PRO A 96 -18.22 4.54 5.54
CA PRO A 96 -18.93 4.95 6.74
C PRO A 96 -19.55 3.72 7.41
N GLY A 97 -19.23 3.51 8.69
CA GLY A 97 -19.70 2.35 9.45
C GLY A 97 -18.89 1.07 9.23
N GLY A 98 -17.85 1.06 8.38
CA GLY A 98 -16.96 -0.09 8.23
C GLY A 98 -17.61 -1.31 7.56
N ILE A 99 -18.70 -1.13 6.82
CA ILE A 99 -19.47 -2.22 6.21
C ILE A 99 -18.66 -2.91 5.13
N ALA A 100 -17.96 -2.14 4.29
CA ALA A 100 -17.10 -2.74 3.26
C ALA A 100 -15.90 -3.46 3.89
N ALA A 101 -15.33 -2.92 4.97
CA ALA A 101 -14.30 -3.59 5.74
C ALA A 101 -14.77 -4.94 6.32
N GLU A 102 -15.99 -4.99 6.87
CA GLU A 102 -16.58 -6.22 7.39
C GLU A 102 -16.83 -7.25 6.29
N ALA A 103 -17.40 -6.82 5.15
CA ALA A 103 -17.66 -7.70 4.01
C ALA A 103 -16.37 -8.32 3.45
N VAL A 104 -15.33 -7.51 3.27
CA VAL A 104 -14.01 -7.97 2.83
C VAL A 104 -13.37 -8.87 3.88
N SER A 105 -13.47 -8.52 5.16
CA SER A 105 -12.94 -9.35 6.24
C SER A 105 -13.60 -10.73 6.29
N LEU A 106 -14.90 -10.79 5.98
CA LEU A 106 -15.66 -12.04 5.91
C LEU A 106 -15.22 -12.90 4.71
N SER A 107 -15.11 -12.30 3.52
CA SER A 107 -14.72 -13.03 2.31
C SER A 107 -13.28 -13.54 2.39
N LEU A 108 -12.34 -12.69 2.80
CA LEU A 108 -10.92 -13.02 2.85
C LEU A 108 -10.52 -13.81 4.11
N ARG A 109 -11.39 -13.90 5.13
CA ARG A 109 -11.08 -14.51 6.44
C ARG A 109 -9.87 -13.90 7.13
N ALA A 110 -9.60 -12.62 6.85
CA ALA A 110 -8.51 -11.85 7.43
C ALA A 110 -9.02 -10.47 7.82
N PRO A 111 -8.55 -9.93 8.95
CA PRO A 111 -9.00 -8.63 9.42
C PRO A 111 -8.63 -7.50 8.47
N VAL A 112 -9.54 -6.56 8.30
CA VAL A 112 -9.33 -5.30 7.57
C VAL A 112 -9.05 -4.18 8.57
N LEU A 113 -8.00 -3.39 8.31
CA LEU A 113 -7.66 -2.26 9.17
C LEU A 113 -8.69 -1.13 9.00
N LEU A 114 -9.25 -0.68 10.11
CA LEU A 114 -10.02 0.56 10.17
C LEU A 114 -9.06 1.74 10.43
N HIS A 115 -8.97 2.67 9.48
CA HIS A 115 -8.05 3.81 9.57
C HIS A 115 -8.59 5.07 8.86
N PRO A 116 -8.54 6.26 9.50
CA PRO A 116 -9.08 7.48 8.91
C PRO A 116 -8.23 8.01 7.75
N THR A 117 -6.92 7.75 7.76
CA THR A 117 -5.98 8.25 6.74
C THR A 117 -5.64 7.16 5.74
N PRO A 118 -5.77 7.36 4.42
CA PRO A 118 -5.41 6.34 3.43
C PRO A 118 -3.90 6.08 3.40
N LYS A 119 -3.50 4.96 2.81
CA LYS A 119 -2.09 4.63 2.54
C LYS A 119 -1.44 5.76 1.73
N PRO A 120 -0.16 6.11 1.99
CA PRO A 120 0.78 5.51 2.95
C PRO A 120 0.70 6.06 4.40
N GLY A 121 -0.29 6.90 4.73
CA GLY A 121 -0.39 7.59 6.03
C GLY A 121 -0.70 6.69 7.23
N CYS A 122 -1.40 5.58 7.03
CA CYS A 122 -1.92 4.68 8.09
C CYS A 122 -0.86 3.86 8.86
N SER A 123 0.44 4.10 8.64
CA SER A 123 1.56 3.44 9.35
C SER A 123 1.40 3.36 10.88
N ALA A 124 0.93 4.42 11.55
CA ALA A 124 0.73 4.43 12.99
C ALA A 124 -0.43 3.52 13.45
N ASN A 125 -1.50 3.44 12.67
CA ASN A 125 -2.63 2.54 12.92
C ASN A 125 -2.18 1.08 12.79
N ILE A 126 -1.39 0.74 11.77
CA ILE A 126 -0.83 -0.62 11.60
C ILE A 126 0.01 -1.03 12.81
N LEU A 127 0.88 -0.15 13.30
CA LEU A 127 1.71 -0.44 14.47
C LEU A 127 0.88 -0.55 15.75
N SER A 128 -0.16 0.27 15.89
CA SER A 128 -1.09 0.20 17.02
C SER A 128 -1.90 -1.11 16.99
N TYR A 129 -2.21 -1.65 15.81
CA TYR A 129 -2.84 -2.96 15.64
C TYR A 129 -1.92 -4.07 16.11
N PHE A 130 -0.69 -4.14 15.58
CA PHE A 130 0.24 -5.22 15.93
C PHE A 130 0.81 -5.13 17.36
N SER A 131 0.80 -3.95 17.99
CA SER A 131 1.12 -3.80 19.42
C SER A 131 -0.03 -4.19 20.35
N GLY A 132 -1.19 -4.60 19.81
CA GLY A 132 -2.36 -4.97 20.59
C GLY A 132 -3.08 -3.80 21.26
N LYS A 133 -2.73 -2.56 20.90
CA LYS A 133 -3.37 -1.32 21.38
C LYS A 133 -4.72 -1.07 20.70
N LEU A 134 -4.86 -1.49 19.44
CA LEU A 134 -6.10 -1.32 18.67
C LEU A 134 -7.15 -2.43 18.89
N GLY A 135 -6.98 -3.28 19.92
CA GLY A 135 -7.89 -4.40 20.17
C GLY A 135 -7.85 -5.46 19.06
N GLN A 136 -8.62 -6.54 19.22
CA GLN A 136 -8.97 -7.37 18.07
C GLN A 136 -9.88 -6.54 17.15
N PRO A 137 -9.80 -6.71 15.83
CA PRO A 137 -10.70 -6.05 14.92
C PRO A 137 -12.12 -6.51 15.28
N THR A 138 -12.94 -5.56 15.74
CA THR A 138 -14.32 -5.82 16.11
C THR A 138 -15.07 -6.14 14.83
N THR A 139 -15.26 -7.43 14.56
CA THR A 139 -16.21 -7.83 13.53
C THR A 139 -17.58 -7.53 14.08
N LEU A 140 -18.36 -6.70 13.37
CA LEU A 140 -19.75 -6.42 13.75
C LEU A 140 -20.56 -7.71 13.83
N ARG A 141 -20.07 -8.82 13.27
CA ARG A 141 -20.64 -10.16 13.40
C ARG A 141 -21.10 -10.53 14.82
N HIS A 142 -20.29 -10.33 15.85
CA HIS A 142 -20.70 -10.71 17.22
C HIS A 142 -21.87 -9.84 17.70
N ASP A 143 -21.80 -8.56 17.39
CA ASP A 143 -22.80 -7.57 17.79
C ASP A 143 -24.11 -7.76 17.00
N ILE A 144 -24.04 -8.02 15.70
CA ILE A 144 -25.18 -8.31 14.82
C ILE A 144 -25.82 -9.64 15.19
N ALA A 145 -25.03 -10.70 15.41
CA ALA A 145 -25.58 -12.00 15.79
C ALA A 145 -26.25 -11.95 17.16
N SER A 146 -25.64 -11.26 18.13
CA SER A 146 -26.23 -11.10 19.46
C SER A 146 -27.46 -10.18 19.43
N ALA A 147 -27.47 -9.11 18.64
CA ALA A 147 -28.63 -8.25 18.43
C ALA A 147 -29.78 -8.99 17.72
N GLY A 148 -29.47 -9.75 16.68
CA GLY A 148 -30.44 -10.58 15.96
C GLY A 148 -31.06 -11.66 16.86
N LEU A 149 -30.26 -12.29 17.72
CA LEU A 149 -30.77 -13.29 18.66
C LEU A 149 -31.65 -12.67 19.76
N LYS A 150 -31.40 -11.42 20.16
CA LYS A 150 -32.27 -10.66 21.07
C LYS A 150 -33.59 -10.29 20.39
N LEU A 151 -33.54 -9.77 19.17
CA LEU A 151 -34.72 -9.43 18.37
C LEU A 151 -35.60 -10.66 18.14
N TRP A 152 -35.00 -11.77 17.71
CA TRP A 152 -35.73 -13.03 17.49
C TRP A 152 -36.43 -13.54 18.76
N LYS A 153 -35.77 -13.42 19.93
CA LYS A 153 -36.39 -13.76 21.21
C LYS A 153 -37.57 -12.83 21.56
N ALA A 154 -37.44 -11.54 21.27
CA ALA A 154 -38.52 -10.58 21.48
C ALA A 154 -39.71 -10.87 20.55
N GLU A 155 -39.46 -11.08 19.25
CA GLU A 155 -40.49 -11.47 18.28
C GLU A 155 -41.21 -12.76 18.70
N LYS A 156 -40.48 -13.76 19.19
CA LYS A 156 -41.09 -15.01 19.68
C LYS A 156 -41.97 -14.82 20.92
N LEU A 157 -41.61 -13.90 21.80
CA LEU A 157 -42.44 -13.55 22.96
C LEU A 157 -43.70 -12.81 22.52
N ASP A 158 -43.58 -11.89 21.57
CA ASP A 158 -44.72 -11.15 21.00
C ASP A 158 -45.66 -12.09 20.25
N GLU A 159 -45.14 -13.00 19.43
CA GLU A 159 -45.92 -14.06 18.78
C GLU A 159 -46.68 -14.89 19.81
N LYS A 160 -46.02 -15.32 20.90
CA LYS A 160 -46.67 -16.11 21.96
C LYS A 160 -47.76 -15.31 22.69
N ALA A 161 -47.53 -14.01 22.92
CA ALA A 161 -48.51 -13.13 23.54
C ALA A 161 -49.72 -12.88 22.63
N LEU A 162 -49.50 -12.72 21.32
CA LEU A 162 -50.57 -12.62 20.33
C LEU A 162 -51.36 -13.92 20.23
N TRP A 163 -50.68 -15.07 20.20
CA TRP A 163 -51.32 -16.38 20.23
C TRP A 163 -52.17 -16.58 21.48
N GLY A 164 -51.66 -16.24 22.67
CA GLY A 164 -52.45 -16.32 23.90
C GLY A 164 -53.65 -15.38 23.92
N LYS A 165 -53.55 -14.17 23.35
CA LYS A 165 -54.71 -13.28 23.18
C LYS A 165 -55.75 -13.87 22.24
N TRP A 166 -55.31 -14.38 21.09
CA TRP A 166 -56.19 -14.99 20.10
C TRP A 166 -56.89 -16.25 20.64
N GLU A 167 -56.18 -17.12 21.36
CA GLU A 167 -56.74 -18.31 21.99
C GLU A 167 -57.83 -17.94 23.01
N ASN A 168 -57.60 -16.91 23.84
CA ASN A 168 -58.61 -16.39 24.77
C ASN A 168 -59.82 -15.75 24.06
N GLU A 169 -59.65 -15.19 22.86
CA GLU A 169 -60.74 -14.61 22.06
C GLU A 169 -61.55 -15.68 21.31
N VAL A 170 -60.91 -16.79 20.93
CA VAL A 170 -61.51 -17.90 20.17
C VAL A 170 -62.14 -18.97 21.07
N GLU A 171 -61.63 -19.15 22.30
CA GLU A 171 -62.24 -20.02 23.30
C GLU A 171 -63.45 -19.38 24.01
N GLY A 172 -63.77 -18.11 23.72
CA GLY A 172 -65.08 -17.53 24.01
C GLY A 172 -66.15 -18.06 23.03
N PRO A 173 -67.42 -18.21 23.46
CA PRO A 173 -68.47 -18.66 22.54
C PRO A 173 -68.56 -17.69 21.36
N LEU A 174 -68.40 -18.21 20.15
CA LEU A 174 -68.37 -17.46 18.87
C LEU A 174 -69.67 -16.68 18.56
N LEU A 175 -70.67 -16.78 19.42
CA LEU A 175 -71.88 -15.95 19.46
C LEU A 175 -72.03 -15.43 20.89
N GLY A 176 -72.04 -14.09 21.03
CA GLY A 176 -71.91 -13.35 22.29
C GLY A 176 -72.57 -13.97 23.51
N GLY A 177 -71.87 -13.89 24.65
CA GLY A 177 -72.26 -14.51 25.90
C GLY A 177 -73.69 -14.17 26.32
N LEU A 178 -74.55 -15.19 26.43
CA LEU A 178 -75.69 -15.14 27.30
C LEU A 178 -75.18 -15.37 28.73
N ARG A 179 -75.28 -14.34 29.59
CA ARG A 179 -75.17 -14.52 31.04
C ARG A 179 -76.18 -15.57 31.48
N ARG A 180 -75.73 -16.73 31.96
CA ARG A 180 -76.52 -17.57 32.87
C ARG A 180 -75.61 -18.30 33.86
N GLY A 181 -75.97 -18.19 35.13
CA GLY A 181 -75.24 -18.77 36.24
C GLY A 181 -75.41 -20.27 36.36
N GLN A 182 -74.56 -20.82 37.24
CA GLN A 182 -74.71 -22.06 38.01
C GLN A 182 -75.20 -23.31 37.25
N GLU A 183 -74.30 -24.26 37.03
CA GLU A 183 -74.35 -25.65 37.54
C GLU A 183 -73.41 -26.60 36.74
N GLY A 184 -72.76 -27.51 37.47
CA GLY A 184 -72.59 -28.92 37.05
C GLY A 184 -71.51 -29.29 36.04
N ALA A 185 -70.42 -29.87 36.56
CA ALA A 185 -69.66 -31.05 36.10
C ALA A 185 -69.78 -31.56 34.64
N GLU A 186 -68.63 -31.78 33.98
CA GLU A 186 -68.08 -33.09 33.58
C GLU A 186 -67.02 -32.97 32.47
N ASP A 187 -66.06 -33.90 32.51
CA ASP A 187 -64.84 -34.02 31.71
C ASP A 187 -65.09 -34.30 30.22
N ALA A 188 -64.15 -33.86 29.36
CA ALA A 188 -63.82 -34.57 28.12
C ALA A 188 -62.46 -34.15 27.55
N ASP A 189 -61.56 -35.13 27.48
CA ASP A 189 -60.28 -35.10 26.78
C ASP A 189 -60.42 -34.84 25.27
N GLY A 190 -59.42 -34.16 24.70
CA GLY A 190 -59.38 -33.83 23.27
C GLY A 190 -57.95 -33.67 22.74
N GLU A 191 -57.21 -34.78 22.68
CA GLU A 191 -55.91 -34.93 22.03
C GLU A 191 -55.96 -34.49 20.55
N LYS A 192 -55.11 -33.52 20.15
CA LYS A 192 -54.77 -33.29 18.73
C LYS A 192 -53.28 -33.07 18.49
N VAL A 193 -52.69 -34.17 18.03
CA VAL A 193 -51.51 -34.36 17.19
C VAL A 193 -51.20 -33.20 16.24
N ALA A 194 -50.01 -32.58 16.40
CA ALA A 194 -49.33 -31.87 15.32
C ALA A 194 -47.88 -32.38 15.19
N LYS A 195 -47.71 -33.14 14.10
CA LYS A 195 -46.52 -33.79 13.56
C LYS A 195 -45.24 -32.95 13.67
N GLY A 196 -44.18 -33.64 14.11
CA GLY A 196 -42.84 -33.09 14.24
C GLY A 196 -42.21 -32.67 12.91
N GLN A 197 -41.45 -31.58 13.00
CA GLN A 197 -40.37 -31.28 12.08
C GLN A 197 -39.06 -31.42 12.86
N LYS A 198 -38.26 -32.42 12.46
CA LYS A 198 -36.96 -32.74 13.02
C LYS A 198 -35.97 -31.63 12.65
N VAL A 199 -35.79 -30.64 13.52
CA VAL A 199 -34.69 -29.69 13.42
C VAL A 199 -33.49 -30.30 14.14
N ILE A 200 -32.46 -30.58 13.36
CA ILE A 200 -31.16 -31.06 13.83
C ILE A 200 -30.60 -29.99 14.80
N PRO A 201 -30.31 -30.33 16.07
CA PRO A 201 -29.67 -29.36 16.96
C PRO A 201 -28.29 -29.03 16.39
N PRO A 202 -27.86 -27.74 16.39
CA PRO A 202 -26.46 -27.47 16.19
C PRO A 202 -25.71 -28.15 17.34
N THR A 203 -24.87 -29.11 16.96
CA THR A 203 -23.89 -29.76 17.82
C THR A 203 -23.26 -28.72 18.72
N SER A 204 -23.41 -28.92 20.03
CA SER A 204 -22.63 -28.26 21.05
C SER A 204 -21.15 -28.63 20.82
N SER A 205 -20.46 -27.89 19.96
CA SER A 205 -19.03 -27.74 20.09
C SER A 205 -18.83 -26.84 21.30
N THR A 206 -18.41 -27.47 22.39
CA THR A 206 -17.63 -26.85 23.45
C THR A 206 -16.38 -26.24 22.84
N ASP A 207 -16.51 -25.11 22.16
CA ASP A 207 -15.38 -24.25 21.88
C ASP A 207 -15.14 -23.46 23.16
N GLY A 208 -14.29 -24.05 23.98
CA GLY A 208 -13.68 -23.38 25.10
C GLY A 208 -13.24 -21.99 24.65
N ALA A 209 -13.51 -21.01 25.50
CA ALA A 209 -12.86 -19.72 25.42
C ALA A 209 -11.35 -19.98 25.31
N HIS A 210 -10.84 -20.00 24.08
CA HIS A 210 -9.42 -19.92 23.81
C HIS A 210 -9.06 -18.49 24.16
N THR A 211 -8.84 -18.27 25.45
CA THR A 211 -8.00 -17.24 26.00
C THR A 211 -6.63 -17.45 25.38
N LEU A 212 -6.48 -17.00 24.14
CA LEU A 212 -5.22 -16.95 23.42
C LEU A 212 -4.34 -16.05 24.25
N ASN A 213 -3.45 -16.68 25.03
CA ASN A 213 -2.44 -16.03 25.82
C ASN A 213 -1.82 -14.92 24.99
N LYS A 214 -2.12 -13.69 25.40
CA LYS A 214 -1.67 -12.45 24.78
C LYS A 214 -0.20 -12.32 25.10
N GLU A 215 0.64 -13.06 24.38
CA GLU A 215 2.05 -12.72 24.23
C GLU A 215 2.07 -11.35 23.56
N THR A 216 2.12 -10.34 24.43
CA THR A 216 2.32 -8.96 24.08
C THR A 216 3.76 -8.90 23.63
N LEU A 217 4.00 -9.26 22.36
CA LEU A 217 5.28 -9.00 21.72
C LEU A 217 5.51 -7.50 21.91
N THR A 218 6.48 -7.19 22.76
CA THR A 218 6.99 -5.83 22.88
C THR A 218 7.35 -5.38 21.47
N ALA A 219 7.11 -4.11 21.15
CA ALA A 219 7.30 -3.56 19.80
C ALA A 219 8.71 -3.80 19.21
N GLU A 220 9.65 -4.26 20.05
CA GLU A 220 11.04 -4.54 19.76
C GLU A 220 11.24 -5.73 18.79
N ASP A 221 10.32 -6.70 18.72
CA ASP A 221 10.45 -7.90 17.84
C ASP A 221 9.52 -7.93 16.61
N LEU A 222 8.79 -6.85 16.33
CA LEU A 222 7.89 -6.82 15.18
C LEU A 222 8.67 -6.76 13.85
N ARG A 223 8.42 -7.74 12.96
CA ARG A 223 8.94 -7.82 11.59
C ARG A 223 7.79 -7.98 10.59
N ILE A 224 7.63 -7.00 9.70
CA ILE A 224 6.44 -6.83 8.87
C ILE A 224 6.75 -7.09 7.39
N LEU A 225 5.92 -7.90 6.75
CA LEU A 225 5.85 -8.02 5.29
C LEU A 225 4.78 -7.05 4.78
N VAL A 226 5.10 -6.23 3.78
CA VAL A 226 4.14 -5.32 3.13
C VAL A 226 4.01 -5.72 1.68
N ILE A 227 2.82 -6.12 1.26
CA ILE A 227 2.54 -6.68 -0.07
C ILE A 227 1.50 -5.79 -0.77
N GLY A 228 1.80 -5.35 -1.99
CA GLY A 228 0.87 -4.53 -2.76
C GLY A 228 1.27 -4.33 -4.22
N ASP A 229 0.39 -3.71 -4.99
CA ASP A 229 0.53 -3.53 -6.45
C ASP A 229 1.03 -2.13 -6.83
N ARG A 230 1.24 -1.23 -5.86
CA ARG A 230 1.61 0.17 -6.08
C ARG A 230 2.85 0.59 -5.29
N LEU A 231 3.73 1.33 -5.96
CA LEU A 231 4.97 1.82 -5.35
C LEU A 231 4.70 3.08 -4.49
N PHE A 232 3.87 4.02 -4.94
CA PHE A 232 3.58 5.23 -4.15
C PHE A 232 2.75 4.95 -2.89
N THR A 233 2.00 3.86 -2.82
CA THR A 233 1.25 3.51 -1.60
C THR A 233 1.99 2.47 -0.77
N ASP A 234 2.22 1.27 -1.29
CA ASP A 234 2.60 0.13 -0.44
C ASP A 234 4.11 0.13 -0.17
N THR A 235 4.93 0.47 -1.17
CA THR A 235 6.38 0.59 -0.96
C THR A 235 6.72 1.80 -0.08
N LEU A 236 6.04 2.94 -0.25
CA LEU A 236 6.19 4.07 0.68
C LEU A 236 5.66 3.78 2.08
N LEU A 237 4.56 3.02 2.21
CA LEU A 237 4.04 2.57 3.50
C LEU A 237 5.09 1.71 4.22
N ALA A 238 5.72 0.78 3.51
CA ALA A 238 6.80 -0.05 4.04
C ALA A 238 8.00 0.79 4.50
N ASP A 239 8.41 1.79 3.72
CA ASP A 239 9.48 2.72 4.10
C ASP A 239 9.12 3.53 5.35
N ARG A 240 7.85 3.90 5.53
CA ARG A 240 7.41 4.57 6.76
C ARG A 240 7.43 3.62 7.95
N LEU A 241 6.91 2.40 7.79
CA LEU A 241 6.93 1.39 8.84
C LEU A 241 8.37 1.08 9.29
N SER A 242 9.33 0.99 8.37
CA SER A 242 10.73 0.73 8.71
C SER A 242 11.35 1.86 9.55
N ARG A 243 10.98 3.12 9.31
CA ARG A 243 11.43 4.28 10.11
C ARG A 243 10.86 4.28 11.53
N HIS A 244 9.65 3.75 11.71
CA HIS A 244 9.05 3.60 13.02
C HIS A 244 9.63 2.40 13.79
N LEU A 245 9.95 1.32 13.09
CA LEU A 245 10.53 0.09 13.64
C LEU A 245 12.06 0.13 13.62
N ARG A 246 12.69 1.21 14.11
CA ARG A 246 14.15 1.41 14.01
C ARG A 246 14.94 0.12 14.34
N PRO A 247 16.06 -0.14 13.64
CA PRO A 247 16.93 -1.26 13.96
C PRO A 247 17.38 -1.16 15.42
N LEU A 248 17.30 -2.27 16.17
CA LEU A 248 18.09 -2.46 17.39
C LEU A 248 19.56 -2.32 16.99
N SER A 249 20.09 -1.11 17.03
CA SER A 249 21.52 -0.88 16.83
C SER A 249 22.20 -1.17 18.15
N ALA A 250 22.99 -2.24 18.17
CA ALA A 250 24.28 -2.26 18.86
C ALA A 250 24.32 -1.57 20.23
N THR A 251 23.54 -2.04 21.20
CA THR A 251 23.95 -1.99 22.61
C THR A 251 24.79 -3.22 22.90
N THR A 252 25.96 -3.30 22.28
CA THR A 252 27.07 -4.08 22.83
C THR A 252 28.13 -3.04 23.18
N PRO A 253 28.58 -2.95 24.43
CA PRO A 253 29.69 -2.07 24.78
C PRO A 253 30.92 -2.49 23.96
N GLU A 254 31.71 -1.49 23.55
CA GLU A 254 32.94 -1.60 22.77
C GLU A 254 33.77 -2.85 23.15
N VAL A 255 33.84 -3.81 22.23
CA VAL A 255 34.93 -4.79 22.20
C VAL A 255 35.69 -4.53 20.89
N PRO A 256 37.00 -4.25 20.95
CA PRO A 256 37.75 -3.80 19.78
C PRO A 256 37.98 -4.95 18.78
N SER A 257 37.56 -4.67 17.54
CA SER A 257 38.08 -5.17 16.25
C SER A 257 38.68 -6.58 16.16
N ILE A 258 37.91 -7.50 15.56
CA ILE A 258 38.45 -8.63 14.77
C ILE A 258 38.11 -8.36 13.28
N PRO A 259 39.07 -8.43 12.34
CA PRO A 259 38.80 -8.16 10.93
C PRO A 259 38.23 -9.39 10.19
N SER A 260 37.37 -9.11 9.21
CA SER A 260 36.93 -9.98 8.11
C SER A 260 36.08 -11.23 8.43
N ILE A 261 34.77 -11.02 8.54
CA ILE A 261 33.76 -11.96 8.03
C ILE A 261 32.90 -11.15 7.04
N PRO A 262 32.67 -11.62 5.79
CA PRO A 262 31.78 -10.92 4.87
C PRO A 262 30.40 -10.79 5.52
N SER A 263 29.95 -9.54 5.71
CA SER A 263 28.68 -9.22 6.36
C SER A 263 27.52 -9.93 5.66
N ILE A 264 26.93 -10.93 6.32
CA ILE A 264 25.66 -11.53 5.89
C ILE A 264 24.65 -10.38 5.71
N PRO A 265 23.93 -10.27 4.58
CA PRO A 265 22.97 -9.20 4.39
C PRO A 265 21.90 -9.29 5.48
N SER A 266 21.92 -8.34 6.42
CA SER A 266 20.96 -8.28 7.52
C SER A 266 19.56 -8.08 6.96
N ILE A 267 18.68 -9.07 7.10
CA ILE A 267 17.30 -9.01 6.62
C ILE A 267 16.57 -7.84 7.32
N PRO A 268 15.91 -6.95 6.55
CA PRO A 268 15.27 -5.77 7.11
C PRO A 268 14.07 -6.17 7.98
N ARG A 269 13.75 -5.34 8.98
CA ARG A 269 12.53 -5.55 9.80
C ARG A 269 11.25 -5.38 8.99
N VAL A 270 11.28 -4.58 7.93
CA VAL A 270 10.14 -4.41 7.02
C VAL A 270 10.58 -4.74 5.61
N LEU A 271 9.92 -5.72 5.00
CA LEU A 271 10.17 -6.14 3.62
C LEU A 271 8.97 -5.73 2.76
N SER A 272 9.23 -5.09 1.63
CA SER A 272 8.19 -4.70 0.67
C SER A 272 8.22 -5.58 -0.56
N ILE A 273 7.05 -6.15 -0.90
CA ILE A 273 6.84 -7.04 -2.03
C ILE A 273 5.87 -6.37 -3.00
N TYR A 274 6.31 -6.20 -4.24
CA TYR A 274 5.55 -5.57 -5.31
C TYR A 274 5.02 -6.60 -6.30
N THR A 275 3.70 -6.62 -6.51
CA THR A 275 2.99 -7.54 -7.42
C THR A 275 2.64 -6.88 -8.77
N THR A 276 2.61 -7.64 -9.87
CA THR A 276 2.42 -7.08 -11.22
C THR A 276 1.33 -7.68 -12.09
N SER A 277 0.78 -8.86 -11.79
CA SER A 277 0.00 -9.64 -12.77
C SER A 277 -1.51 -9.39 -12.79
N LEU A 278 -2.10 -8.70 -11.81
CA LEU A 278 -3.55 -8.45 -11.83
C LEU A 278 -3.97 -7.43 -12.90
N PRO A 279 -5.13 -7.65 -13.57
CA PRO A 279 -5.67 -6.74 -14.58
C PRO A 279 -6.11 -5.41 -13.95
N GLN A 280 -5.75 -4.32 -14.61
CA GLN A 280 -5.83 -2.97 -14.05
C GLN A 280 -6.80 -2.05 -14.82
N PRO A 281 -7.43 -1.09 -14.12
CA PRO A 281 -8.16 0.00 -14.76
C PRO A 281 -7.23 0.80 -15.68
N ARG A 282 -7.74 1.27 -16.82
CA ARG A 282 -6.96 2.03 -17.82
C ARG A 282 -6.31 3.28 -17.22
N ASP A 283 -6.99 3.95 -16.30
CA ASP A 283 -6.56 5.23 -15.72
C ASP A 283 -5.32 5.11 -14.81
N VAL A 284 -5.07 3.92 -14.26
CA VAL A 284 -3.94 3.67 -13.35
C VAL A 284 -2.63 3.48 -14.12
N ARG A 285 -2.70 3.23 -15.45
CA ARG A 285 -1.51 2.94 -16.28
C ARG A 285 -0.51 4.10 -16.32
N LEU A 286 -0.99 5.35 -16.36
CA LEU A 286 -0.11 6.52 -16.38
C LEU A 286 0.67 6.65 -15.07
N LEU A 287 -0.03 6.53 -13.95
CA LEU A 287 0.59 6.59 -12.63
C LEU A 287 1.63 5.49 -12.49
N ARG A 288 1.26 4.23 -12.80
CA ARG A 288 2.17 3.08 -12.74
C ARG A 288 3.39 3.24 -13.64
N TRP A 289 3.21 3.76 -14.86
CA TRP A 289 4.33 4.07 -15.75
C TRP A 289 5.28 5.09 -15.12
N LEU A 290 4.76 6.15 -14.49
CA LEU A 290 5.57 7.10 -13.73
C LEU A 290 6.29 6.38 -12.58
N GLU A 291 5.60 5.54 -11.80
CA GLU A 291 6.20 4.78 -10.70
C GLU A 291 7.38 3.92 -11.16
N GLU A 292 7.20 3.16 -12.23
CA GLU A 292 8.22 2.28 -12.80
C GLU A 292 9.42 3.08 -13.32
N LYS A 293 9.17 4.25 -13.93
CA LYS A 293 10.22 5.16 -14.37
C LYS A 293 11.01 5.73 -13.21
N PHE A 294 10.34 6.14 -12.12
CA PHE A 294 11.01 6.63 -10.92
C PHE A 294 11.79 5.53 -10.20
N SER A 295 11.24 4.32 -10.09
CA SER A 295 11.91 3.18 -9.45
C SER A 295 13.09 2.66 -10.28
N GLN A 296 13.11 2.94 -11.59
CA GLN A 296 14.10 2.44 -12.57
C GLN A 296 14.12 0.90 -12.67
N GLY A 297 13.05 0.24 -12.22
CA GLY A 297 12.98 -1.22 -12.13
C GLY A 297 13.96 -1.85 -11.13
N LYS A 298 14.60 -1.05 -10.26
CA LYS A 298 15.61 -1.52 -9.30
C LYS A 298 14.96 -1.96 -7.98
N THR A 299 15.50 -3.02 -7.40
CA THR A 299 15.16 -3.46 -6.04
C THR A 299 16.17 -2.91 -5.02
N LYS A 300 15.79 -2.88 -3.73
CA LYS A 300 16.67 -2.44 -2.62
C LYS A 300 17.74 -3.49 -2.23
N GLY A 301 17.71 -4.68 -2.82
CA GLY A 301 18.68 -5.76 -2.60
C GLY A 301 18.22 -7.07 -3.26
N ASP A 302 19.00 -8.13 -3.04
CA ASP A 302 18.74 -9.46 -3.60
C ASP A 302 17.96 -10.33 -2.62
N TYR A 303 16.66 -10.46 -2.88
CA TYR A 303 15.72 -11.26 -2.08
C TYR A 303 15.11 -12.41 -2.90
N SER A 304 15.76 -12.77 -4.01
CA SER A 304 15.27 -13.78 -4.97
C SER A 304 15.06 -15.16 -4.35
N LYS A 305 15.72 -15.47 -3.22
CA LYS A 305 15.53 -16.72 -2.47
C LYS A 305 14.11 -16.93 -1.94
N PHE A 306 13.27 -15.89 -1.93
CA PHE A 306 11.87 -15.97 -1.50
C PHE A 306 10.88 -16.08 -2.67
N ILE A 307 11.38 -16.20 -3.90
CA ILE A 307 10.55 -16.36 -5.09
C ILE A 307 10.39 -17.85 -5.37
N ILE A 308 9.14 -18.28 -5.54
CA ILE A 308 8.82 -19.61 -6.02
C ILE A 308 8.76 -19.53 -7.56
N GLU A 309 9.70 -20.21 -8.22
CA GLU A 309 9.64 -20.46 -9.66
C GLU A 309 8.65 -21.61 -9.90
N GLU A 310 7.42 -21.27 -10.29
CA GLU A 310 6.50 -22.28 -10.83
C GLU A 310 6.95 -22.64 -12.24
N ASN A 311 7.52 -23.84 -12.38
CA ASN A 311 7.81 -24.46 -13.66
C ASN A 311 6.49 -24.97 -14.26
N VAL A 312 5.69 -24.09 -14.89
CA VAL A 312 4.45 -24.46 -15.58
C VAL A 312 4.43 -23.86 -16.98
N LEU A 313 4.88 -24.70 -17.91
CA LEU A 313 4.52 -24.72 -19.32
C LEU A 313 2.99 -24.81 -19.46
N SER A 314 2.27 -23.68 -19.48
CA SER A 314 0.99 -23.55 -20.22
C SER A 314 0.44 -22.11 -20.18
N SER A 315 0.28 -21.56 -21.38
CA SER A 315 -0.63 -20.45 -21.73
C SER A 315 -0.26 -19.04 -21.27
N ALA A 316 0.99 -18.62 -21.51
CA ALA A 316 1.25 -17.21 -21.76
C ALA A 316 0.76 -16.88 -23.18
N VAL A 317 -0.38 -16.20 -23.27
CA VAL A 317 -0.76 -15.48 -24.49
C VAL A 317 0.37 -14.49 -24.79
N ASP A 318 0.99 -14.65 -25.96
CA ASP A 318 2.07 -13.81 -26.45
C ASP A 318 1.68 -12.33 -26.39
N ALA A 319 2.20 -11.62 -25.40
CA ALA A 319 2.28 -10.17 -25.43
C ALA A 319 3.62 -9.82 -26.10
N PRO A 320 3.63 -9.18 -27.29
CA PRO A 320 4.88 -8.88 -27.98
C PRO A 320 5.69 -7.86 -27.17
N THR A 321 6.84 -8.30 -26.67
CA THR A 321 7.91 -7.45 -26.14
C THR A 321 8.48 -6.60 -27.27
N THR A 322 7.85 -5.46 -27.53
CA THR A 322 8.44 -4.39 -28.34
C THR A 322 9.02 -3.34 -27.39
N VAL A 323 10.34 -3.26 -27.36
CA VAL A 323 11.07 -2.20 -26.66
C VAL A 323 10.66 -0.86 -27.31
N PRO A 324 10.05 0.10 -26.58
CA PRO A 324 9.56 1.30 -27.22
C PRO A 324 10.76 2.19 -27.59
N SER A 325 10.98 2.31 -28.90
CA SER A 325 11.85 3.32 -29.51
C SER A 325 11.43 4.72 -29.06
N ILE A 326 12.41 5.59 -28.78
CA ILE A 326 12.22 6.98 -28.35
C ILE A 326 11.28 7.77 -29.31
N ARG A 327 11.16 7.34 -30.58
CA ARG A 327 10.23 7.93 -31.55
C ARG A 327 8.75 7.63 -31.28
N ALA A 328 8.41 6.51 -30.63
CA ALA A 328 7.04 6.18 -30.24
C ALA A 328 6.52 7.06 -29.08
N VAL A 329 7.44 7.52 -28.21
CA VAL A 329 7.13 8.42 -27.08
C VAL A 329 6.72 9.82 -27.58
N LEU A 330 7.32 10.29 -28.69
CA LEU A 330 7.01 11.58 -29.28
C LEU A 330 5.69 11.58 -30.10
N GLN A 331 5.25 10.43 -30.60
CA GLN A 331 3.97 10.32 -31.31
C GLN A 331 2.75 10.55 -30.39
N TRP A 332 2.88 10.30 -29.08
CA TRP A 332 1.80 10.54 -28.10
C TRP A 332 1.53 12.03 -27.86
N PHE A 333 2.51 12.90 -28.13
CA PHE A 333 2.38 14.36 -28.04
C PHE A 333 1.76 15.01 -29.29
N THR A 334 1.35 14.22 -30.30
CA THR A 334 0.69 14.80 -31.48
C THR A 334 -0.82 15.04 -31.21
N PRO A 335 -1.35 16.23 -31.51
CA PRO A 335 -2.75 16.60 -31.24
C PRO A 335 -3.79 15.83 -32.07
N ALA A 336 -3.37 14.95 -32.99
CA ALA A 336 -4.28 14.18 -33.85
C ALA A 336 -5.06 13.08 -33.10
N ARG A 337 -4.50 12.46 -32.05
CA ARG A 337 -5.18 11.39 -31.27
C ARG A 337 -6.07 11.88 -30.14
N TRP A 338 -6.07 13.19 -29.85
CA TRP A 338 -6.98 13.80 -28.86
C TRP A 338 -8.43 13.88 -29.38
N ARG A 339 -8.66 13.59 -30.67
CA ARG A 339 -9.99 13.58 -31.29
C ARG A 339 -10.79 12.29 -31.06
N GLU A 340 -10.19 11.24 -30.50
CA GLU A 340 -10.86 9.93 -30.26
C GLU A 340 -11.36 9.76 -28.82
N ILE A 341 -11.27 10.80 -27.98
CA ILE A 341 -11.88 10.81 -26.64
C ILE A 341 -13.38 11.02 -26.83
N ILE A 342 -14.15 9.93 -26.90
CA ILE A 342 -15.61 9.97 -26.80
C ILE A 342 -15.97 10.30 -25.35
N VAL A 343 -16.13 11.59 -25.06
CA VAL A 343 -16.70 12.10 -23.81
C VAL A 343 -18.22 11.91 -23.89
N PRO A 344 -18.92 11.41 -22.85
CA PRO A 344 -20.39 11.42 -22.85
C PRO A 344 -20.88 12.86 -23.05
N PRO A 345 -22.03 13.07 -23.75
CA PRO A 345 -22.48 14.41 -24.07
C PRO A 345 -22.75 15.18 -22.78
N LEU A 346 -21.87 16.13 -22.48
CA LEU A 346 -22.11 17.17 -21.50
C LEU A 346 -23.38 17.89 -21.96
N THR A 347 -24.48 17.77 -21.22
CA THR A 347 -25.68 18.57 -21.47
C THR A 347 -25.40 20.01 -21.05
N TRP A 348 -24.73 20.74 -21.95
CA TRP A 348 -24.39 22.15 -21.84
C TRP A 348 -25.63 23.01 -22.04
N HIS A 349 -26.09 23.71 -21.01
CA HIS A 349 -27.18 24.68 -21.11
C HIS A 349 -26.61 26.10 -21.39
N PRO A 350 -26.91 26.74 -22.54
CA PRO A 350 -26.23 27.96 -23.01
C PRO A 350 -26.61 29.28 -22.32
N ARG A 351 -27.30 29.24 -21.16
CA ARG A 351 -27.76 30.45 -20.44
C ARG A 351 -27.10 30.72 -19.09
N SER A 352 -26.24 29.83 -18.58
CA SER A 352 -25.63 29.96 -17.25
C SER A 352 -24.15 30.34 -17.24
N TRP A 353 -23.49 30.48 -18.40
CA TRP A 353 -22.09 30.87 -18.46
C TRP A 353 -21.91 32.34 -18.84
N LYS A 354 -21.41 33.14 -17.89
CA LYS A 354 -20.67 34.37 -18.21
C LYS A 354 -19.20 33.96 -18.32
N PRO A 355 -18.61 33.81 -19.53
CA PRO A 355 -17.23 33.31 -19.70
C PRO A 355 -16.14 34.30 -19.27
N LEU A 356 -16.50 35.56 -19.02
CA LEU A 356 -15.57 36.63 -18.68
C LEU A 356 -14.74 36.40 -17.39
N PRO A 357 -15.31 35.94 -16.25
CA PRO A 357 -14.56 35.80 -15.00
C PRO A 357 -13.50 34.69 -15.06
N LEU A 358 -13.81 33.58 -15.75
CA LEU A 358 -12.90 32.45 -15.94
C LEU A 358 -11.76 32.81 -16.89
N ALA A 359 -12.05 33.47 -18.01
CA ALA A 359 -11.02 33.94 -18.93
C ALA A 359 -10.09 34.98 -18.27
N VAL A 360 -10.65 35.90 -17.46
CA VAL A 360 -9.85 36.88 -16.69
C VAL A 360 -9.02 36.20 -15.60
N ALA A 361 -9.55 35.17 -14.92
CA ALA A 361 -8.81 34.42 -13.91
C ALA A 361 -7.63 33.63 -14.53
N PHE A 362 -7.88 32.93 -15.65
CA PHE A 362 -6.83 32.22 -16.39
C PHE A 362 -5.79 33.19 -16.96
N GLY A 363 -6.21 34.33 -17.51
CA GLY A 363 -5.30 35.37 -18.02
C GLY A 363 -4.41 35.97 -16.93
N LYS A 364 -4.96 36.30 -15.77
CA LYS A 364 -4.19 36.82 -14.62
C LYS A 364 -3.20 35.80 -14.06
N MET A 365 -3.58 34.52 -14.03
CA MET A 365 -2.71 33.46 -13.54
C MET A 365 -1.56 33.16 -14.50
N ALA A 366 -1.83 33.11 -15.81
CA ALA A 366 -0.81 32.95 -16.84
C ALA A 366 0.18 34.13 -16.86
N GLY A 367 -0.30 35.37 -16.72
CA GLY A 367 0.56 36.55 -16.64
C GLY A 367 1.51 36.53 -15.44
N ARG A 368 1.03 36.14 -14.25
CA ARG A 368 1.88 36.03 -13.04
C ARG A 368 2.94 34.94 -13.17
N ALA A 369 2.60 33.80 -13.76
CA ALA A 369 3.56 32.73 -14.03
C ALA A 369 4.64 33.19 -15.01
N GLY A 370 4.27 33.89 -16.09
CA GLY A 370 5.21 34.45 -17.07
C GLY A 370 6.20 35.44 -16.45
N VAL A 371 5.72 36.34 -15.59
CA VAL A 371 6.58 37.33 -14.90
C VAL A 371 7.57 36.66 -13.94
N LEU A 372 7.16 35.61 -13.23
CA LEU A 372 8.04 34.86 -12.35
C LEU A 372 9.13 34.13 -13.13
N ILE A 373 8.76 33.45 -14.22
CA ILE A 373 9.71 32.76 -15.10
C ILE A 373 10.73 33.77 -15.66
N TRP A 374 10.27 34.92 -16.18
CA TRP A 374 11.15 35.98 -16.69
C TRP A 374 12.10 36.55 -15.65
N ARG A 375 11.64 36.76 -14.41
CA ARG A 375 12.49 37.27 -13.32
C ARG A 375 13.60 36.27 -12.96
N TYR A 376 13.28 34.99 -12.85
CA TYR A 376 14.26 33.97 -12.50
C TYR A 376 15.24 33.67 -13.65
N THR A 377 14.79 33.74 -14.91
CA THR A 377 15.69 33.58 -16.07
C THR A 377 16.65 34.75 -16.23
N MET A 378 16.18 35.99 -16.03
CA MET A 378 17.05 37.18 -16.09
C MET A 378 18.07 37.22 -14.95
N GLN A 379 17.68 36.85 -13.73
CA GLN A 379 18.62 36.75 -12.60
C GLN A 379 19.66 35.64 -12.82
N GLY A 380 19.26 34.48 -13.36
CA GLY A 380 20.18 33.41 -13.72
C GLY A 380 21.15 33.80 -14.85
N GLY A 381 20.66 34.54 -15.86
CA GLY A 381 21.46 35.02 -16.99
C GLY A 381 22.54 36.02 -16.59
N GLN A 382 22.23 36.97 -15.69
CA GLN A 382 23.20 37.95 -15.20
C GLN A 382 24.32 37.31 -14.37
N LEU A 383 23.98 36.33 -13.52
CA LEU A 383 24.96 35.54 -12.76
C LEU A 383 25.82 34.64 -13.67
N GLY A 384 25.24 34.08 -14.73
CA GLY A 384 25.98 33.33 -15.73
C GLY A 384 26.95 34.20 -16.53
N TRP A 385 26.53 35.42 -16.90
CA TRP A 385 27.34 36.36 -17.68
C TRP A 385 28.55 36.90 -16.91
N SER A 386 28.39 37.20 -15.62
CA SER A 386 29.49 37.68 -14.77
C SER A 386 30.54 36.58 -14.54
N LYS A 387 30.11 35.36 -14.26
CA LYS A 387 31.01 34.19 -14.14
C LYS A 387 31.69 33.86 -15.46
N GLY A 388 30.98 33.97 -16.59
CA GLY A 388 31.55 33.78 -17.92
C GLY A 388 32.66 34.79 -18.23
N LYS A 389 32.45 36.08 -17.95
CA LYS A 389 33.47 37.13 -18.13
C LYS A 389 34.71 36.87 -17.28
N GLN A 390 34.55 36.48 -16.01
CA GLN A 390 35.67 36.15 -15.13
C GLN A 390 36.47 34.95 -15.67
N TRP A 391 35.78 33.90 -16.12
CA TRP A 391 36.42 32.73 -16.72
C TRP A 391 37.20 33.06 -18.00
N PHE A 392 36.66 33.93 -18.87
CA PHE A 392 37.37 34.38 -20.07
C PHE A 392 38.60 35.24 -19.75
N ALA A 393 38.54 36.08 -18.73
CA ALA A 393 39.67 36.89 -18.28
C ALA A 393 40.81 36.01 -17.74
N GLU A 394 40.49 35.04 -16.88
CA GLU A 394 41.46 34.08 -16.34
C GLU A 394 42.12 33.24 -17.45
N ARG A 395 41.35 32.85 -18.47
CA ARG A 395 41.88 32.08 -19.60
C ARG A 395 42.84 32.89 -20.46
N LYS A 396 42.56 34.18 -20.67
CA LYS A 396 43.45 35.09 -21.40
C LYS A 396 44.76 35.32 -20.66
N GLU A 397 44.69 35.46 -19.33
CA GLU A 397 45.88 35.62 -18.48
C GLU A 397 46.76 34.36 -18.46
N ARG A 398 46.14 33.16 -18.36
CA ARG A 398 46.87 31.88 -18.47
C ARG A 398 47.53 31.70 -19.84
N SER A 399 46.85 32.09 -20.92
CA SER A 399 47.42 32.03 -22.26
C SER A 399 48.62 32.98 -22.42
N GLY A 400 48.55 34.18 -21.83
CA GLY A 400 49.66 35.13 -21.84
C GLY A 400 50.87 34.63 -21.03
N LYS A 401 50.62 34.05 -19.86
CA LYS A 401 51.66 33.42 -19.03
C LYS A 401 52.35 32.24 -19.73
N LEU A 402 51.60 31.43 -20.48
CA LEU A 402 52.14 30.34 -21.30
C LEU A 402 52.98 30.84 -22.49
N ALA A 403 52.57 31.95 -23.12
CA ALA A 403 53.34 32.56 -24.21
C ALA A 403 54.66 33.15 -23.69
N MET A 404 54.63 33.86 -22.55
CA MET A 404 55.82 34.39 -21.89
C MET A 404 56.77 33.28 -21.41
N ALA A 405 56.26 32.18 -20.87
CA ALA A 405 57.08 31.03 -20.49
C ALA A 405 57.78 30.40 -21.70
N LYS A 406 57.10 30.33 -22.84
CA LYS A 406 57.64 29.80 -24.09
C LYS A 406 58.70 30.71 -24.72
N GLU A 407 58.56 32.03 -24.58
CA GLU A 407 59.60 32.99 -24.97
C GLU A 407 60.82 32.92 -24.05
N LEU A 408 60.63 32.76 -22.74
CA LEU A 408 61.73 32.58 -21.79
C LEU A 408 62.53 31.29 -22.08
N GLU A 409 61.86 30.18 -22.39
CA GLU A 409 62.54 28.93 -22.79
C GLU A 409 63.32 29.07 -24.12
N SER A 410 62.91 29.97 -25.00
CA SER A 410 63.58 30.20 -26.29
C SER A 410 64.81 31.13 -26.21
N SER A 411 64.98 31.85 -25.09
CA SER A 411 66.06 32.82 -24.87
C SER A 411 67.22 32.30 -24.01
N VAL A 412 67.13 31.06 -23.51
CA VAL A 412 68.24 30.40 -22.83
C VAL A 412 69.16 29.77 -23.89
N PRO A 413 70.42 30.22 -24.03
CA PRO A 413 71.35 29.62 -24.98
C PRO A 413 71.68 28.18 -24.54
N ARG A 414 71.45 27.21 -25.43
CA ARG A 414 71.91 25.84 -25.25
C ARG A 414 73.43 25.81 -25.41
N GLU A 415 74.16 25.64 -24.31
CA GLU A 415 75.58 25.28 -24.40
C GLU A 415 75.74 23.92 -25.11
N PRO A 416 76.77 23.78 -25.97
CA PRO A 416 77.02 22.51 -26.64
C PRO A 416 77.55 21.47 -25.66
N PHE A 417 76.81 20.38 -25.55
CA PHE A 417 77.17 19.16 -24.82
C PHE A 417 78.54 18.63 -25.31
N SER A 418 79.58 18.84 -24.52
CA SER A 418 80.87 18.16 -24.69
C SER A 418 80.75 16.72 -24.18
N LYS A 419 80.81 15.77 -25.11
CA LYS A 419 81.13 14.37 -24.82
C LYS A 419 82.63 14.32 -24.49
N ASP A 420 82.96 14.29 -23.20
CA ASP A 420 83.99 13.43 -22.61
C ASP A 420 84.30 13.84 -21.17
N ARG A 421 83.84 13.05 -20.21
CA ARG A 421 84.65 12.72 -19.03
C ARG A 421 84.09 11.51 -18.29
N ARG A 422 84.87 10.44 -18.36
CA ARG A 422 84.78 9.24 -17.54
C ARG A 422 85.61 9.50 -16.26
N VAL A 423 84.98 9.55 -15.09
CA VAL A 423 85.61 9.46 -13.74
C VAL A 423 84.52 8.88 -12.80
N THR A 424 84.43 7.56 -12.60
CA THR A 424 84.98 6.75 -11.48
C THR A 424 84.78 7.29 -10.06
N THR A 425 84.34 6.36 -9.18
CA THR A 425 84.48 6.30 -7.70
C THR A 425 83.69 7.34 -6.89
N SER A 426 83.20 7.12 -5.66
CA SER A 426 83.13 6.00 -4.71
C SER A 426 82.52 6.61 -3.43
N VAL A 427 81.60 5.89 -2.78
CA VAL A 427 81.35 5.83 -1.31
C VAL A 427 81.40 7.13 -0.47
N ALA A 428 80.25 7.50 0.11
CA ALA A 428 80.00 7.51 1.55
C ALA A 428 78.48 7.53 1.82
#